data_AF-A0A969KY08-F1
#
_entry.id   AF-A0A969KY08-F1
#
_cell.length_a   1.000
_cell.length_b   1.000
_cell.length_c   1.000
_cell.angle_alpha   90.00
_cell.angle_beta   90.00
_cell.angle_gamma   90.00
#
_symmetry.space_group_name_H-M   'P 1'
#
loop_
_entity.id
_entity.type
_entity.pdbx_description
1 polymer ?
#
loop_
_entity_poly.entity_id
_entity_poly.type
_entity_poly.pdbx_seq_one_letter_code
_entity_poly.pdbx_strand_id
1 'polypeptide(L)' 'MIEAGYNRNNPYCAGIVELDEGPKVSAQIIGVDVAHPETIKIGTPVKVAFVERGQEDKRRTYLAFEPA' A
#
# COMPACT_ATOMS: atom_id res chain seq x y z
N MET A 1 2.01 3.33 11.38
CA MET A 1 2.90 4.03 10.42
C MET A 1 4.33 4.08 10.94
N ILE A 2 4.59 4.74 12.08
CA ILE A 2 5.94 4.86 12.65
C ILE A 2 6.54 3.49 13.02
N GLU A 3 5.76 2.63 13.69
CA GLU A 3 6.19 1.27 14.04
C GLU A 3 6.47 0.37 12.82
N ALA A 4 5.92 0.72 11.64
CA ALA A 4 6.17 0.00 10.39
C ALA A 4 7.46 0.48 9.69
N GLY A 5 8.18 1.44 10.28
CA GLY A 5 9.46 1.94 9.77
C GLY A 5 9.35 3.02 8.70
N TYR A 6 8.15 3.54 8.41
CA TYR A 6 7.97 4.59 7.40
C TYR A 6 8.44 5.94 7.90
N ASN A 7 9.30 6.57 7.09
CA ASN A 7 9.90 7.86 7.38
C ASN A 7 10.37 8.51 6.07
N ARG A 8 11.00 9.70 6.15
CA ARG A 8 11.49 10.42 4.97
C ARG A 8 12.44 9.61 4.08
N ASN A 9 13.24 8.72 4.68
CA ASN A 9 14.21 7.87 3.99
C ASN A 9 13.65 6.48 3.64
N ASN A 10 12.43 6.18 4.08
CA ASN A 10 11.71 4.95 3.77
C ASN A 10 10.23 5.30 3.51
N PRO A 11 9.92 5.95 2.37
CA PRO A 11 8.58 6.39 2.04
C PRO A 11 7.66 5.19 1.76
N TYR A 12 6.36 5.42 1.84
CA TYR A 12 5.35 4.46 1.40
C TYR A 12 4.34 5.16 0.50
N CYS A 13 3.70 4.38 -0.38
CA CYS A 13 2.63 4.89 -1.23
C CYS A 13 1.28 4.68 -0.55
N ALA A 14 0.49 5.74 -0.47
CA ALA A 14 -0.92 5.70 -0.09
C ALA A 14 -1.74 6.27 -1.24
N GLY A 15 -2.92 5.71 -1.47
CA GLY A 15 -3.82 6.16 -2.52
C GLY A 15 -5.28 5.83 -2.23
N ILE A 16 -6.16 6.38 -3.06
CA ILE A 16 -7.56 6.00 -3.12
C ILE A 16 -7.70 4.95 -4.21
N VAL A 17 -8.13 3.74 -3.83
CA VAL A 17 -8.43 2.65 -4.76
C VAL A 17 -9.93 2.64 -5.01
N GLU A 18 -10.32 2.81 -6.27
CA GLU A 18 -11.68 2.57 -6.74
C GLU A 18 -11.81 1.08 -7.05
N LEU A 19 -12.74 0.41 -6.38
CA LEU A 19 -13.03 -1.02 -6.59
C LEU A 19 -13.99 -1.17 -7.78
N ASP A 20 -13.96 -2.31 -8.44
CA ASP A 20 -14.82 -2.61 -9.60
C ASP A 20 -16.32 -2.55 -9.23
N GLU A 21 -16.66 -2.80 -7.96
CA GLU A 21 -18.02 -2.69 -7.44
C GLU A 21 -18.47 -1.22 -7.23
N GLY A 22 -17.56 -0.24 -7.33
CA GLY A 22 -17.82 1.20 -7.20
C GLY A 22 -17.32 1.89 -5.91
N PRO A 23 -17.17 1.23 -4.74
CA PRO A 23 -16.63 1.87 -3.55
C PRO A 23 -15.18 2.37 -3.72
N LYS A 24 -14.82 3.38 -2.94
CA LYS A 24 -13.46 3.94 -2.87
C LYS A 24 -12.88 3.75 -1.49
N VAL A 25 -11.69 3.20 -1.41
CA VAL A 25 -11.00 2.92 -0.15
C VAL A 25 -9.64 3.62 -0.11
N SER A 26 -9.35 4.28 1.01
CA SER A 26 -8.00 4.74 1.32
C SER A 26 -7.14 3.54 1.69
N ALA A 27 -6.10 3.25 0.90
CA ALA A 27 -5.29 2.07 1.10
C ALA A 27 -3.81 2.34 0.87
N GLN A 28 -2.99 1.43 1.40
CA GLN A 28 -1.58 1.39 1.07
C GLN A 28 -1.37 0.65 -0.25
N ILE A 29 -0.51 1.21 -1.10
CA ILE A 29 -0.07 0.57 -2.34
C ILE A 29 1.37 0.07 -2.13
N ILE A 30 1.59 -1.23 -2.32
CA ILE A 30 2.89 -1.90 -2.23
C ILE A 30 3.37 -2.33 -3.63
N GLY A 31 4.63 -2.72 -3.75
CA GLY A 31 5.18 -3.18 -5.03
C GLY A 31 5.41 -2.07 -6.07
N VAL A 32 5.37 -0.81 -5.65
CA VAL A 32 5.63 0.37 -6.49
C VAL A 32 6.95 1.03 -6.11
N ASP A 33 7.59 1.70 -7.07
CA ASP A 33 8.83 2.43 -6.83
C ASP A 33 8.55 3.76 -6.13
N VAL A 34 8.57 3.71 -4.79
CA VAL A 34 8.38 4.88 -3.93
C VAL A 34 9.56 5.85 -3.94
N ALA A 35 10.73 5.45 -4.46
CA ALA A 35 11.87 6.34 -4.62
C ALA A 35 11.73 7.23 -5.87
N HIS A 36 10.98 6.76 -6.87
CA HIS A 36 10.67 7.47 -8.11
C HIS A 36 9.15 7.66 -8.29
N PRO A 37 8.50 8.53 -7.50
CA PRO A 37 7.04 8.66 -7.45
C PRO A 37 6.40 9.08 -8.78
N GLU A 38 7.16 9.70 -9.68
CA GLU A 38 6.71 10.04 -11.04
C GLU A 38 6.36 8.80 -11.88
N THR A 39 6.85 7.62 -11.51
CA THR A 39 6.52 6.33 -12.15
C THR A 39 5.15 5.79 -11.71
N ILE A 40 4.62 6.25 -10.58
CA ILE A 40 3.35 5.81 -10.01
C ILE A 40 2.22 6.60 -10.67
N LYS A 41 1.49 5.96 -11.58
CA LYS A 41 0.44 6.61 -12.38
C LYS A 41 -0.95 6.37 -11.80
N ILE A 42 -1.77 7.43 -11.77
CA ILE A 42 -3.20 7.31 -11.48
C ILE A 42 -3.87 6.48 -12.58
N GLY A 43 -4.81 5.62 -12.19
CA GLY A 43 -5.50 4.71 -13.11
C GLY A 43 -4.76 3.40 -13.36
N THR A 44 -3.60 3.17 -12.72
CA THR A 44 -2.94 1.86 -12.74
C THR A 44 -3.85 0.81 -12.09
N PRO A 45 -4.18 -0.30 -12.78
CA PRO A 45 -4.92 -1.40 -12.19
C PRO A 45 -4.17 -2.03 -11.01
N VAL A 46 -4.90 -2.33 -9.94
CA VAL A 46 -4.34 -2.95 -8.74
C VAL A 46 -5.19 -4.12 -8.30
N LYS A 47 -4.59 -5.03 -7.53
CA LYS A 47 -5.26 -6.15 -6.88
C LYS A 47 -5.01 -6.13 -5.38
N VAL A 48 -5.88 -6.82 -4.65
CA VAL A 48 -5.76 -6.96 -3.20
C VAL A 48 -4.49 -7.72 -2.81
N ALA A 49 -3.79 -7.23 -1.80
CA ALA A 49 -2.66 -7.89 -1.17
C ALA A 49 -2.84 -7.91 0.36
N PHE A 50 -2.40 -8.99 1.00
CA PHE A 50 -2.43 -9.13 2.46
C PHE A 50 -1.00 -9.12 3.00
N VAL A 51 -0.70 -8.15 3.86
CA VAL A 51 0.65 -7.96 4.40
C VAL A 51 0.64 -8.24 5.90
N GLU A 52 1.46 -9.19 6.33
CA GLU A 52 1.69 -9.43 7.75
C GLU A 52 2.74 -8.45 8.28
N ARG A 53 2.41 -7.74 9.36
CA ARG A 53 3.35 -6.83 10.05
C ARG A 53 3.25 -6.99 11.56
N GLY A 54 4.37 -6.77 12.23
CA GLY A 54 4.51 -6.87 13.69
C GLY A 54 5.59 -7.88 14.09
N GLN A 55 6.05 -7.77 15.35
CA GLN A 55 6.90 -8.80 15.98
C GLN A 55 6.08 -10.07 16.27
N GLU A 56 6.74 -11.20 16.55
CA GLU A 56 6.12 -12.54 16.64
C GLU A 56 4.81 -12.56 17.47
N ASP A 57 4.79 -11.98 18.66
CA ASP A 57 3.59 -11.94 19.53
C ASP A 57 2.51 -10.92 19.12
N LYS A 58 2.75 -10.08 18.11
CA LYS A 58 1.82 -9.00 17.67
C LYS A 58 1.62 -8.97 16.16
N ARG A 59 1.84 -10.08 15.46
CA ARG A 59 1.59 -10.17 14.02
C ARG A 59 0.13 -9.87 13.71
N ARG A 60 -0.09 -8.94 12.78
CA ARG A 60 -1.41 -8.59 12.26
C ARG A 60 -1.37 -8.60 10.74
N THR A 61 -2.46 -9.07 10.15
CA THR A 61 -2.67 -8.99 8.71
C THR A 61 -3.32 -7.67 8.36
N TYR A 62 -2.72 -6.96 7.41
CA TYR A 62 -3.20 -5.69 6.90
C TYR A 62 -3.61 -5.83 5.45
N LEU A 63 -4.72 -5.19 5.10
CA LEU A 63 -5.15 -5.01 3.72
C LEU A 63 -4.26 -3.96 3.04
N ALA A 64 -3.75 -4.31 1.87
CA ALA A 64 -3.03 -3.43 0.96
C ALA A 64 -3.44 -3.74 -0.48
N PHE A 65 -2.89 -2.98 -1.42
CA PHE A 65 -3.04 -3.21 -2.85
C PHE A 65 -1.68 -3.21 -3.53
N GLU A 66 -1.54 -3.97 -4.61
CA GLU A 66 -0.35 -4.00 -5.44
C GLU A 66 -0.73 -3.92 -6.93
N PRO A 67 0.17 -3.46 -7.82
CA PRO A 67 -0.06 -3.54 -9.26
C PRO A 67 -0.52 -4.94 -9.70
N ALA A 68 -1.56 -5.00 -10.52
CA ALA A 68 -2.19 -6.26 -10.95
C ALA A 68 -1.24 -7.15 -11.76
#